data_AF-A0A9Q0LEP8-F1
#
_entry.id   AF-A0A9Q0LEP8-F1
#
_cell.length_a   1.000
_cell.length_b   1.000
_cell.length_c   1.000
_cell.angle_alpha   90.00
_cell.angle_beta   90.00
_cell.angle_gamma   90.00
#
_symmetry.space_group_name_H-M   'P 1'
#
loop_
_entity.id
_entity.type
_entity.pdbx_description
1 polymer ?
#
loop_
_entity_poly.entity_id
_entity_poly.type
_entity_poly.pdbx_seq_one_letter_code
_entity_poly.pdbx_strand_id
1 'polypeptide(L)'
;MKRIYLNENENENEKDFIIERKEKQYKFPKLILIMRITDYSELSNKSFQIFEYWIYSNQIKDEIQITQEIIEEIQIGIDYFQLNQTYPNLFNLLIKKFNNQNQNQN
;
A
#
# COMPACT_ATOMS: atom_id res chain seq x y z
N MET A 1 0.99 -19.49 0.01
CA MET A 1 1.83 -18.91 1.07
C MET A 1 3.17 -18.51 0.46
N LYS A 2 3.53 -17.22 0.43
CA LYS A 2 4.82 -16.73 -0.11
C LYS A 2 5.76 -16.34 1.02
N ARG A 3 7.05 -16.64 0.82
CA ARG A 3 8.15 -16.38 1.77
C ARG A 3 8.52 -14.89 1.74
N ILE A 4 8.73 -14.31 2.92
CA ILE A 4 9.31 -12.96 3.08
C ILE A 4 10.82 -13.16 3.20
N TYR A 5 11.60 -12.55 2.30
CA TYR A 5 13.05 -12.47 2.43
C TYR A 5 13.38 -11.15 3.11
N LEU A 6 13.94 -11.21 4.32
CA LEU A 6 14.72 -10.10 4.86
C LEU A 6 16.06 -10.15 4.14
N ASN A 7 16.37 -9.11 3.36
CA ASN A 7 17.69 -8.98 2.76
C ASN A 7 18.62 -8.49 3.89
N GLU A 8 19.37 -9.40 4.51
CA GLU A 8 20.22 -9.11 5.68
C GLU A 8 21.61 -8.56 5.30
N ASN A 9 21.89 -8.39 4.00
CA ASN A 9 23.15 -7.87 3.50
C ASN A 9 22.90 -6.58 2.72
N GLU A 10 23.18 -5.44 3.37
CA GLU A 10 23.71 -4.18 2.82
C GLU A 10 23.16 -2.97 3.62
N ASN A 11 24.08 -2.21 4.23
CA ASN A 11 23.91 -0.90 4.88
C ASN A 11 22.75 -0.75 5.89
N GLU A 12 23.09 -0.45 7.15
CA GLU A 12 22.14 0.01 8.20
C GLU A 12 21.30 1.25 7.81
N ASN A 13 21.58 1.86 6.65
CA ASN A 13 20.86 2.98 6.06
C ASN A 13 19.82 2.61 4.99
N GLU A 14 19.72 1.34 4.55
CA GLU A 14 18.66 0.90 3.62
C GLU A 14 17.49 0.31 4.41
N LYS A 15 16.51 1.18 4.66
CA LYS A 15 15.42 1.00 5.64
C LYS A 15 14.18 0.30 5.09
N ASP A 16 14.28 -0.42 3.97
CA ASP A 16 13.12 -0.95 3.26
C ASP A 16 13.10 -2.50 3.25
N PHE A 17 11.90 -3.09 3.34
CA PHE A 17 11.64 -4.51 3.13
C PHE A 17 10.83 -4.72 1.85
N ILE A 18 10.98 -5.90 1.24
CA ILE A 18 10.33 -6.24 -0.02
C ILE A 18 9.23 -7.27 0.22
N ILE A 19 8.01 -6.96 -0.22
CA ILE A 19 6.91 -7.92 -0.30
C ILE A 19 6.88 -8.47 -1.73
N GLU A 20 7.16 -9.77 -1.87
CA GLU A 20 7.01 -10.46 -3.14
C GLU A 20 5.59 -11.02 -3.29
N ARG A 21 4.89 -10.63 -4.35
CA ARG A 21 3.55 -11.15 -4.62
C ARG A 21 3.35 -11.43 -6.10
N LYS A 22 2.94 -12.67 -6.41
CA LYS A 22 2.90 -13.20 -7.79
C LYS A 22 4.26 -13.00 -8.48
N GLU A 23 4.37 -12.10 -9.45
CA GLU A 23 5.60 -11.77 -10.20
C GLU A 23 6.06 -10.31 -9.96
N LYS A 24 5.52 -9.64 -8.93
CA LYS A 24 5.86 -8.26 -8.58
C LYS A 24 6.49 -8.18 -7.18
N GLN A 25 7.34 -7.17 -7.01
CA GLN A 25 7.98 -6.82 -5.75
C GLN A 25 7.54 -5.41 -5.36
N TYR A 26 7.25 -5.20 -4.08
CA TYR A 26 6.84 -3.91 -3.52
C TYR A 26 7.72 -3.57 -2.32
N LYS A 27 8.25 -2.35 -2.28
CA LYS A 27 9.11 -1.86 -1.19
C LYS A 27 8.30 -1.15 -0.13
N PHE A 28 8.64 -1.38 1.13
CA PHE A 28 8.00 -0.75 2.29
C PHE A 28 9.06 -0.40 3.35
N PRO A 29 8.99 0.74 4.04
CA PRO A 29 9.87 1.05 5.16
C PRO A 29 9.68 0.05 6.31
N LYS A 30 10.78 -0.33 6.97
CA LYS A 30 10.85 -1.23 8.12
C LYS A 30 9.99 -0.78 9.31
N LEU A 31 9.57 0.48 9.37
CA LEU A 31 8.64 0.98 10.39
C LEU A 31 7.21 0.47 10.19
N ILE A 32 6.84 0.10 8.95
CA ILE A 32 5.54 -0.51 8.61
C ILE A 32 5.54 -2.01 8.93
N LEU A 33 6.58 -2.50 9.61
CA LEU A 33 6.75 -3.88 10.03
C LEU A 33 5.92 -4.17 11.28
N ILE A 34 4.60 -4.16 11.08
CA ILE A 34 3.56 -4.72 11.93
C ILE A 34 2.65 -5.44 10.92
N MET A 35 2.69 -6.74 10.66
CA MET A 35 3.05 -7.91 11.46
C MET A 35 3.56 -9.01 10.52
N ARG A 36 4.49 -9.84 11.02
CA ARG A 36 4.69 -11.17 10.45
C ARG A 36 3.39 -11.95 10.62
N ILE A 37 2.86 -12.50 9.53
CA ILE A 37 1.71 -13.44 9.48
C ILE A 37 0.33 -12.74 9.46
N THR A 38 0.03 -12.00 8.39
CA THR A 38 -1.37 -11.74 8.02
C THR A 38 -1.52 -12.12 6.55
N ASP A 39 -2.56 -12.89 6.23
CA ASP A 39 -2.83 -13.24 4.84
C ASP A 39 -3.35 -12.01 4.11
N TYR A 40 -2.49 -11.35 3.34
CA TYR A 40 -2.86 -10.21 2.50
C TYR A 40 -3.41 -10.65 1.13
N SER A 41 -3.98 -11.86 1.04
CA SER A 41 -4.56 -12.39 -0.19
C SER A 41 -5.71 -11.53 -0.71
N GLU A 42 -6.44 -10.87 0.21
CA GLU A 42 -7.59 -9.99 -0.04
C GLU A 42 -7.21 -8.67 -0.72
N LEU A 43 -5.99 -8.16 -0.52
CA LEU A 43 -5.54 -6.93 -1.18
C LEU A 43 -5.21 -7.23 -2.63
N SER A 44 -5.45 -6.37 -3.62
CA SER A 44 -4.99 -6.56 -5.00
C SER A 44 -3.57 -6.05 -5.22
N ASN A 45 -2.97 -6.35 -6.38
CA ASN A 45 -1.70 -5.75 -6.78
C ASN A 45 -1.80 -4.22 -6.89
N LYS A 46 -2.96 -3.69 -7.28
CA LYS A 46 -3.16 -2.24 -7.37
C LYS A 46 -3.12 -1.60 -5.98
N SER A 47 -3.74 -2.25 -4.99
CA SER A 47 -3.71 -1.78 -3.61
C SER A 47 -2.30 -1.76 -3.02
N PHE A 48 -1.48 -2.78 -3.29
CA PHE A 48 -0.05 -2.77 -2.94
C PHE A 48 0.75 -1.65 -3.62
N GLN A 49 0.48 -1.37 -4.90
CA GLN A 49 1.11 -0.24 -5.62
C GLN A 49 0.73 1.11 -5.00
N ILE A 50 -0.53 1.28 -4.59
CA ILE A 50 -1.00 2.49 -3.91
C ILE A 50 -0.26 2.64 -2.57
N PHE A 51 -0.19 1.58 -1.77
CA PHE A 51 0.53 1.63 -0.49
C PHE A 51 1.99 2.00 -0.68
N GLU A 52 2.74 1.27 -1.51
CA GLU A 52 4.14 1.55 -1.80
C GLU A 52 4.35 3.00 -2.22
N TYR A 53 3.62 3.45 -3.25
CA TYR A 53 3.80 4.79 -3.77
C TYR A 53 3.46 5.86 -2.73
N TRP A 54 2.36 5.69 -2.01
CA TRP A 54 1.89 6.66 -1.04
C TRP A 54 2.81 6.76 0.16
N ILE A 55 3.36 5.65 0.63
CA ILE A 55 4.30 5.64 1.76
C ILE A 55 5.53 6.52 1.47
N TYR A 56 6.06 6.49 0.24
CA TYR A 56 7.24 7.28 -0.11
C TYR A 56 6.93 8.69 -0.59
N SER A 57 5.75 8.93 -1.17
CA SER A 57 5.43 10.22 -1.80
C SER A 57 4.36 11.05 -1.11
N ASN A 58 3.59 10.44 -0.18
CA ASN A 58 2.34 10.96 0.36
C ASN A 58 1.33 11.39 -0.73
N GLN A 59 1.42 10.78 -1.92
CA GLN A 59 0.58 11.05 -3.08
C GLN A 59 0.01 9.75 -3.64
N ILE A 60 -1.01 9.86 -4.49
CA ILE A 60 -1.56 8.74 -5.27
C ILE A 60 -1.38 9.10 -6.74
N LYS A 61 -0.65 8.29 -7.51
CA LYS A 61 -0.41 8.57 -8.94
C LYS A 61 -1.71 8.76 -9.72
N ASP A 62 -1.72 9.71 -10.65
CA ASP A 62 -2.88 10.05 -11.48
C ASP A 62 -3.31 8.95 -12.45
N GLU A 63 -2.36 8.13 -12.88
CA GLU A 63 -2.62 6.97 -13.74
C GLU A 63 -3.39 5.82 -13.05
N ILE A 64 -3.50 5.84 -11.72
CA ILE A 64 -4.21 4.79 -10.98
C ILE A 64 -5.71 5.13 -10.94
N GLN A 65 -6.50 4.34 -11.66
CA GLN A 65 -7.95 4.34 -11.52
C GLN A 65 -8.33 3.77 -10.15
N ILE A 66 -9.01 4.58 -9.34
CA ILE A 66 -9.54 4.16 -8.04
C ILE A 66 -10.95 3.64 -8.29
N THR A 67 -11.20 2.41 -7.87
CA THR A 67 -12.54 1.80 -7.88
C THR A 67 -13.03 1.64 -6.45
N GLN A 68 -14.33 1.39 -6.28
CA GLN A 68 -14.91 1.10 -4.96
C GLN A 68 -14.24 -0.12 -4.30
N GLU A 69 -13.96 -1.16 -5.08
CA GLU A 69 -13.22 -2.35 -4.63
C GLU A 69 -11.82 -1.99 -4.09
N ILE A 70 -11.08 -1.10 -4.78
CA ILE A 70 -9.76 -0.64 -4.31
C ILE A 70 -9.89 0.13 -3.00
N ILE A 71 -10.93 0.93 -2.81
CA ILE A 71 -11.15 1.66 -1.55
C ILE A 71 -11.36 0.67 -0.39
N GLU A 72 -12.18 -0.36 -0.60
CA GLU A 72 -12.46 -1.41 0.38
C GLU A 72 -11.19 -2.20 0.73
N GLU A 73 -10.41 -2.60 -0.27
CA GLU A 73 -9.12 -3.25 -0.06
C GLU A 73 -8.13 -2.36 0.70
N ILE A 74 -8.04 -1.07 0.35
CA ILE A 74 -7.14 -0.17 1.06
C ILE A 74 -7.59 0.05 2.50
N GLN A 75 -8.89 0.13 2.78
CA GLN A 75 -9.39 0.21 4.16
C GLN A 75 -8.91 -0.99 4.98
N ILE A 76 -9.07 -2.21 4.45
CA ILE A 76 -8.57 -3.44 5.07
C ILE A 76 -7.05 -3.35 5.28
N GLY A 77 -6.31 -2.93 4.26
CA GLY A 77 -4.85 -2.82 4.35
C GLY A 77 -4.39 -1.77 5.35
N ILE A 78 -5.06 -0.62 5.46
CA ILE A 78 -4.75 0.41 6.47
C ILE A 78 -4.90 -0.16 7.88
N ASP A 79 -5.95 -0.92 8.12
CA ASP A 79 -6.20 -1.54 9.42
C ASP A 79 -5.16 -2.65 9.70
N TYR A 80 -4.85 -3.48 8.70
CA TYR A 80 -3.84 -4.53 8.81
C TYR A 80 -2.42 -4.01 9.06
N PHE A 81 -2.04 -2.95 8.35
CA PHE A 81 -0.72 -2.31 8.48
C PHE A 81 -0.68 -1.25 9.58
N GLN A 82 -1.79 -1.07 10.32
CA GLN A 82 -1.96 -0.04 11.36
C GLN A 82 -1.57 1.37 10.88
N LEU A 83 -1.78 1.65 9.59
CA LEU A 83 -1.34 2.90 8.96
C LEU A 83 -2.13 4.08 9.48
N ASN A 84 -3.36 3.91 9.97
CA ASN A 84 -4.17 5.03 10.48
C ASN A 84 -3.45 5.93 11.50
N GLN A 85 -2.54 5.36 12.32
CA GLN A 85 -1.78 6.14 13.30
C GLN A 85 -0.60 6.90 12.66
N THR A 86 0.11 6.26 11.74
CA THR A 86 1.29 6.85 11.09
C THR A 86 0.90 7.80 9.95
N TYR A 87 -0.29 7.58 9.39
CA TYR A 87 -0.66 7.98 8.04
C TYR A 87 -2.16 8.31 7.90
N PRO A 88 -2.67 9.25 8.72
CA PRO A 88 -4.12 9.48 8.90
C PRO A 88 -4.83 10.03 7.65
N ASN A 89 -4.08 10.50 6.64
CA ASN A 89 -4.63 11.18 5.47
C ASN A 89 -4.79 10.28 4.25
N LEU A 90 -4.23 9.07 4.24
CA LEU A 90 -4.25 8.16 3.08
C LEU A 90 -5.69 7.90 2.61
N PHE A 91 -6.57 7.52 3.54
CA PHE A 91 -7.95 7.18 3.21
C PHE A 91 -8.71 8.38 2.62
N ASN A 92 -8.58 9.56 3.25
CA ASN A 92 -9.21 10.79 2.77
C ASN A 92 -8.74 11.20 1.36
N LEU A 93 -7.45 11.00 1.06
CA LEU A 93 -6.90 11.28 -0.26
C LEU A 93 -7.45 10.33 -1.33
N LEU A 94 -7.63 9.05 -1.00
CA LEU A 94 -8.23 8.07 -1.91
C LEU A 94 -9.68 8.38 -2.24
N ILE A 95 -10.50 8.69 -1.23
CA ILE A 95 -11.90 9.08 -1.42
C ILE A 95 -12.00 10.34 -2.28
N LYS A 96 -11.14 11.34 -2.04
CA LYS A 96 -11.10 12.56 -2.86
C LYS A 96 -10.78 12.24 -4.32
N LYS A 97 -9.79 11.39 -4.59
CA LYS A 97 -9.41 11.00 -5.95
C LYS A 97 -10.53 10.23 -6.66
N PHE A 98 -11.18 9.29 -5.96
CA PHE A 98 -12.32 8.55 -6.48
C PHE A 98 -13.47 9.47 -6.90
N ASN A 99 -13.85 10.41 -6.03
CA ASN A 99 -14.90 11.37 -6.34
C ASN A 99 -14.56 12.26 -7.54
N ASN A 100 -13.32 12.73 -7.62
CA ASN A 100 -12.85 13.53 -8.77
C ASN A 100 -12.87 12.74 -10.08
N GLN A 101 -12.54 11.45 -10.05
CA GLN A 101 -12.60 10.59 -11.24
C GLN A 101 -14.04 10.41 -11.74
N ASN A 102 -15.01 10.25 -10.82
CA ASN A 102 -16.43 10.11 -11.18
C ASN A 102 -17.05 11.43 -11.67
N GLN A 103 -16.59 12.58 -11.19
CA GLN A 103 -17.07 13.89 -11.66
C GLN A 103 -16.67 14.19 -13.10
N ASN A 104 -15.51 13.71 -13.57
CA ASN A 104 -15.04 13.93 -14.93
C ASN A 104 -15.64 12.95 -15.97
N GLN A 105 -16.54 12.04 -15.55
CA GLN A 105 -17.19 11.05 -16.41
C GLN A 105 -18.67 11.36 -16.70
N ASN A 106 -19.25 12.39 -16.08
CA ASN A 106 -20.60 12.90 -16.33
C ASN A 106 -20.57 14.25 -17.05
#